data_AF-L9M3L5-F1
#
_entry.id   AF-L9M3L5-F1
#
_cell.length_a   1.000
_cell.length_b   1.000
_cell.length_c   1.000
_cell.angle_alpha   90.00
_cell.angle_beta   90.00
_cell.angle_gamma   90.00
#
_symmetry.space_group_name_H-M   'P 1'
#
loop_
_entity.id
_entity.type
_entity.pdbx_description
1 polymer ?
#
loop_
_entity_poly.entity_id
_entity_poly.type
_entity_poly.pdbx_seq_one_letter_code
_entity_poly.pdbx_strand_id
1 'polypeptide(L)'
;MLIVAKIMAKQLKIPFWQPVVRQAQHSQKGLSRVERLENIEHQFRTIQSEKRKYKKVLIVDDVVTTGSSIHALTQALQRMGCQQISSLCIAAAHPSMK
;
A
#
# COMPACT_ATOMS: atom_id res chain seq x y z
N MET A 1 11.93 1.11 -1.42
CA MET A 1 11.67 0.14 -0.33
C MET A 1 11.80 -1.35 -0.67
N LEU A 2 11.89 -1.78 -1.94
CA LEU A 2 11.98 -3.21 -2.29
C LEU A 2 13.17 -3.96 -1.64
N ILE A 3 14.37 -3.36 -1.66
CA ILE A 3 15.57 -3.97 -1.08
C ILE A 3 15.41 -4.13 0.44
N VAL A 4 14.97 -3.07 1.12
CA VAL A 4 14.71 -3.08 2.57
C VAL A 4 13.70 -4.16 2.93
N ALA A 5 12.58 -4.25 2.22
CA ALA A 5 11.56 -5.26 2.46
C ALA A 5 12.09 -6.70 2.29
N LYS A 6 12.95 -6.96 1.28
CA LYS A 6 13.59 -8.27 1.10
C LYS A 6 14.55 -8.63 2.22
N ILE A 7 15.34 -7.66 2.70
CA ILE A 7 16.26 -7.84 3.82
C ILE A 7 15.47 -8.14 5.10
N MET A 8 14.44 -7.35 5.38
CA MET A 8 13.55 -7.55 6.52
C MET A 8 12.89 -8.93 6.48
N ALA A 9 12.34 -9.33 5.33
CA ALA A 9 11.73 -10.65 5.16
C ALA A 9 12.71 -11.78 5.49
N LYS A 10 13.97 -11.67 5.04
CA LYS A 10 15.04 -12.61 5.37
C LYS A 10 15.35 -12.64 6.87
N GLN A 11 15.49 -11.48 7.51
CA GLN A 11 15.82 -11.39 8.94
C GLN A 11 14.68 -11.89 9.84
N LEU A 12 13.44 -11.55 9.50
CA LEU A 12 12.23 -11.95 10.23
C LEU A 12 11.77 -13.38 9.88
N LYS A 13 12.41 -14.04 8.90
CA LYS A 13 12.05 -15.37 8.39
C LYS A 13 10.59 -15.46 7.94
N ILE A 14 10.10 -14.42 7.27
CA ILE A 14 8.75 -14.34 6.70
C ILE A 14 8.82 -14.25 5.17
N PRO A 15 7.79 -14.69 4.43
CA PRO A 15 7.77 -14.57 2.98
C PRO A 15 7.72 -13.12 2.53
N PHE A 16 8.44 -12.82 1.45
CA PHE A 16 8.32 -11.56 0.72
C PHE A 16 7.23 -11.67 -0.35
N TRP A 17 6.32 -10.71 -0.42
CA TRP A 17 5.14 -10.79 -1.28
C TRP A 17 4.88 -9.49 -2.05
N GLN A 18 4.69 -9.58 -3.37
CA GLN A 18 4.37 -8.43 -4.26
C GLN A 18 3.11 -8.72 -5.10
N PRO A 19 1.92 -8.66 -4.49
CA PRO A 19 0.68 -9.04 -5.17
C PRO A 19 0.01 -7.93 -5.98
N VAL A 20 0.59 -6.74 -6.00
CA VAL A 20 0.00 -5.56 -6.63
C VAL A 20 0.99 -4.88 -7.55
N VAL A 21 0.45 -4.23 -8.58
CA VAL A 21 1.18 -3.30 -9.44
C VAL A 21 0.57 -1.91 -9.22
N ARG A 22 1.42 -0.92 -8.95
CA ARG A 22 0.97 0.48 -8.88
C ARG A 22 0.73 0.98 -10.29
N GLN A 23 -0.47 1.47 -10.58
CA GLN A 23 -0.75 2.11 -11.85
C GLN A 23 -0.07 3.48 -11.86
N ALA A 24 0.70 3.77 -12.92
CA ALA A 24 1.40 5.04 -13.05
C ALA A 24 0.40 6.20 -13.03
N GLN A 25 0.79 7.27 -12.35
CA GLN A 25 -0.05 8.40 -11.98
C GLN A 25 -0.43 9.22 -13.24
N HIS A 26 -1.66 9.09 -13.73
CA HIS A 26 -2.22 10.15 -14.57
C HIS A 26 -2.24 11.44 -13.75
N SER A 27 -1.70 12.50 -14.32
CA SER A 27 -1.65 13.86 -13.76
C SER A 27 -2.91 14.20 -12.96
N GLN A 28 -2.77 14.48 -11.66
CA GLN A 28 -3.86 14.94 -10.79
C GLN A 28 -4.19 16.44 -10.97
N LYS A 29 -3.63 17.11 -11.99
CA LYS A 29 -4.05 18.47 -12.38
C LYS A 29 -5.42 18.39 -13.05
N GLY A 30 -6.38 19.17 -12.55
CA GLY A 30 -7.72 19.30 -13.14
C GLY A 30 -8.82 18.39 -12.56
N LEU A 31 -8.48 17.37 -11.76
CA LEU A 31 -9.49 16.48 -11.17
C LEU A 31 -10.28 17.15 -10.04
N SER A 32 -11.58 16.88 -10.00
CA SER A 32 -12.47 17.20 -8.88
C SER A 32 -12.06 16.43 -7.61
N ARG A 33 -12.61 16.84 -6.46
CA ARG A 33 -12.37 16.14 -5.18
C ARG A 33 -12.82 14.68 -5.22
N VAL A 34 -13.91 14.38 -5.94
CA VAL A 34 -14.47 13.03 -6.09
C VAL A 34 -13.54 12.18 -6.95
N GLU A 35 -13.14 12.68 -8.12
CA GLU A 35 -12.22 11.96 -9.02
C GLU A 35 -10.84 11.73 -8.39
N ARG A 36 -10.39 12.64 -7.50
CA ARG A 36 -9.18 12.41 -6.71
C ARG A 36 -9.35 11.26 -5.73
N LEU A 37 -10.50 11.13 -5.07
CA LEU A 37 -10.77 10.05 -4.13
C LEU A 37 -10.90 8.71 -4.87
N GLU A 38 -11.62 8.67 -5.99
CA GLU A 38 -11.76 7.47 -6.82
C GLU A 38 -10.42 7.02 -7.42
N ASN A 39 -9.62 7.96 -7.94
CA ASN A 39 -8.28 7.62 -8.44
C ASN A 39 -7.36 7.09 -7.34
N ILE A 40 -7.55 7.50 -6.08
CA ILE A 40 -6.78 6.94 -4.96
C ILE A 40 -7.12 5.46 -4.76
N GLU A 41 -8.40 5.07 -4.82
CA GLU A 41 -8.85 3.68 -4.62
C GLU A 41 -8.41 2.70 -5.72
N HIS A 42 -8.08 3.23 -6.91
CA HIS A 42 -7.64 2.47 -8.07
C HIS A 42 -6.12 2.53 -8.32
N GLN A 43 -5.33 3.12 -7.41
CA GLN A 43 -3.87 3.20 -7.58
C GLN A 43 -3.16 1.83 -7.66
N PHE A 44 -3.77 0.77 -7.13
CA PHE A 44 -3.17 -0.56 -7.07
C PHE A 44 -4.03 -1.59 -7.78
N ARG A 45 -3.47 -2.22 -8.81
CA ARG A 45 -4.06 -3.38 -9.47
C ARG A 45 -3.55 -4.66 -8.84
N THR A 46 -4.45 -5.55 -8.42
CA THR A 46 -4.12 -6.84 -7.80
C THR A 46 -3.82 -7.91 -8.85
N ILE A 47 -2.86 -8.78 -8.58
CA ILE A 47 -2.55 -9.97 -9.37
C ILE A 47 -3.50 -11.10 -8.95
N GLN A 48 -4.38 -11.53 -9.86
CA GLN A 48 -5.47 -12.46 -9.54
C GLN A 48 -4.98 -13.83 -9.05
N SER A 49 -3.87 -14.34 -9.58
CA SER A 49 -3.27 -15.62 -9.17
C SER A 49 -2.76 -15.61 -7.72
N GLU A 50 -2.62 -14.44 -7.10
CA GLU A 50 -2.13 -14.27 -5.74
C GLU A 50 -3.27 -14.13 -4.71
N LYS A 51 -4.54 -14.24 -5.12
CA LYS A 51 -5.71 -14.04 -4.25
C LYS A 51 -5.75 -15.08 -3.11
N ARG A 52 -6.11 -14.64 -1.90
CA ARG A 52 -6.22 -15.41 -0.64
C ARG A 52 -4.94 -16.12 -0.18
N LYS A 53 -3.78 -15.78 -0.74
CA LYS A 53 -2.50 -16.41 -0.39
C LYS A 53 -2.08 -16.19 1.07
N TYR A 54 -2.30 -14.99 1.59
CA TYR A 54 -1.99 -14.64 2.97
C TYR A 54 -3.16 -13.92 3.65
N LYS A 55 -3.38 -14.22 4.94
CA LYS A 55 -4.40 -13.55 5.77
C LYS A 55 -3.83 -12.38 6.58
N LYS A 56 -2.53 -12.41 6.89
CA LYS A 56 -1.84 -11.39 7.70
C LYS A 56 -0.64 -10.87 6.92
N VAL A 57 -0.56 -9.54 6.77
CA VAL A 57 0.50 -8.91 5.97
C VAL A 57 0.99 -7.61 6.59
N LEU A 58 2.27 -7.32 6.37
CA LEU A 58 2.94 -6.09 6.76
C LEU A 58 3.33 -5.32 5.49
N ILE A 59 2.78 -4.12 5.32
CA ILE A 59 3.20 -3.15 4.32
C ILE A 59 4.46 -2.45 4.83
N VAL A 60 5.46 -2.26 3.97
CA VAL A 60 6.68 -1.52 4.29
C VAL A 60 6.82 -0.35 3.33
N ASP A 61 6.88 0.86 3.88
CA ASP A 61 7.11 2.11 3.13
C ASP A 61 8.21 2.94 3.82
N ASP A 62 8.76 3.94 3.13
CA ASP A 62 9.76 4.83 3.74
C ASP A 62 9.10 5.94 4.55
N VAL A 63 8.14 6.65 3.95
CA VAL A 63 7.50 7.83 4.53
C VAL A 63 5.99 7.75 4.37
N VAL A 64 5.27 7.95 5.47
CA VAL A 64 3.82 8.21 5.42
C VAL A 64 3.55 9.70 5.57
N THR A 65 2.84 10.29 4.62
CA THR A 65 2.38 11.68 4.69
C THR A 65 0.91 11.75 5.10
N THR A 66 -0.02 11.70 4.14
CA THR A 66 -1.47 11.67 4.39
C THR A 66 -2.00 10.26 4.68
N GLY A 67 -1.18 9.22 4.49
CA GLY A 67 -1.62 7.82 4.55
C GLY A 67 -2.41 7.34 3.34
N SER A 68 -2.67 8.18 2.34
CA SER A 68 -3.55 7.84 1.20
C SER A 68 -3.04 6.62 0.39
N SER A 69 -1.73 6.50 0.18
CA SER A 69 -1.14 5.35 -0.52
C SER A 69 -1.29 4.04 0.28
N ILE A 70 -1.03 4.08 1.60
CA ILE A 70 -1.18 2.92 2.49
C ILE A 70 -2.65 2.50 2.58
N HIS A 71 -3.56 3.47 2.64
CA HIS A 71 -5.00 3.22 2.64
C HIS A 71 -5.44 2.52 1.34
N ALA A 72 -5.09 3.06 0.18
CA ALA A 72 -5.41 2.45 -1.11
C ALA A 72 -4.84 1.02 -1.25
N LEU A 73 -3.60 0.80 -0.80
CA LEU A 73 -2.99 -0.52 -0.80
C LEU A 73 -3.71 -1.49 0.15
N THR A 74 -4.09 -1.01 1.34
CA THR A 74 -4.89 -1.78 2.30
C THR A 74 -6.20 -2.26 1.67
N GLN A 75 -6.94 -1.37 1.00
CA GLN A 75 -8.19 -1.73 0.31
C GLN A 75 -7.95 -2.79 -0.78
N ALA A 76 -6.86 -2.66 -1.56
CA ALA A 76 -6.49 -3.67 -2.56
C ALA A 76 -6.19 -5.04 -1.92
N LEU A 77 -5.44 -5.07 -0.82
CA LEU A 77 -5.11 -6.31 -0.09
C LEU A 77 -6.33 -6.95 0.59
N GLN A 78 -7.27 -6.16 1.10
CA GLN A 78 -8.56 -6.65 1.61
C GLN A 78 -9.39 -7.31 0.51
N ARG A 79 -9.47 -6.71 -0.68
CA ARG A 79 -10.12 -7.33 -1.86
C ARG A 79 -9.46 -8.65 -2.26
N MET A 80 -8.18 -8.83 -1.93
CA MET A 80 -7.47 -10.10 -2.10
C MET A 80 -7.74 -11.13 -0.99
N GLY A 81 -8.44 -10.76 0.09
CA GLY A 81 -8.79 -11.63 1.21
C GLY A 81 -7.86 -11.54 2.42
N CYS A 82 -7.00 -10.52 2.50
CA CYS A 82 -6.22 -10.24 3.71
C CYS A 82 -7.17 -9.76 4.82
N GLN A 83 -6.93 -10.22 6.05
CA GLN A 83 -7.76 -9.94 7.23
C GLN A 83 -7.05 -9.01 8.22
N GLN A 84 -5.73 -9.16 8.37
CA GLN A 84 -4.91 -8.32 9.24
C GLN A 84 -3.83 -7.65 8.41
N ILE A 85 -3.91 -6.32 8.28
CA ILE A 85 -2.98 -5.53 7.49
C ILE A 85 -2.38 -4.50 8.43
N SER A 86 -1.05 -4.55 8.59
CA SER A 86 -0.28 -3.56 9.35
C SER A 86 0.67 -2.82 8.40
N SER A 87 1.12 -1.64 8.80
CA SER A 87 2.09 -0.83 8.04
C SER A 87 3.26 -0.41 8.91
N LEU A 88 4.46 -0.49 8.35
CA LEU A 88 5.68 0.06 8.93
C LEU A 88 6.23 1.15 8.00
N CYS A 89 6.46 2.32 8.57
CA CYS A 89 7.12 3.44 7.90
C CYS A 89 8.29 3.93 8.75
N ILE A 90 9.35 4.39 8.10
CA ILE A 90 10.54 4.94 8.78
C ILE A 90 10.23 6.34 9.32
N ALA A 91 9.50 7.14 8.54
CA ALA A 91 9.08 8.49 8.93
C ALA A 91 7.58 8.69 8.73
N ALA A 92 7.01 9.57 9.55
CA ALA A 92 5.63 10.03 9.43
C ALA A 92 5.61 11.56 9.41
N ALA A 93 4.83 12.16 8.51
CA ALA A 93 4.54 13.57 8.57
C ALA A 93 3.70 13.84 9.82
N HIS A 94 4.15 14.75 10.67
CA HIS A 94 3.38 15.18 11.83
C HIS A 94 2.12 15.91 11.33
N PRO A 95 0.92 15.64 11.87
CA PRO A 95 -0.23 16.48 11.60
C PRO A 95 0.12 17.88 12.07
N SER A 96 0.19 18.85 11.16
CA SER A 96 0.29 20.26 11.56
C SER A 96 -0.96 20.55 12.39
N MET A 97 -0.80 20.85 13.67
CA MET A 97 -1.92 21.36 14.46
C MET A 97 -2.39 22.65 13.78
N LYS A 98 -3.63 22.63 13.27
CA LYS A 98 -4.37 23.86 13.04
C LYS A 98 -5.12 24.22 14.31
#